data_AF-A0A7C5LEH7-F1
#
_entry.id   AF-A0A7C5LEH7-F1
#
_cell.length_a   1.000
_cell.length_b   1.000
_cell.length_c   1.000
_cell.angle_alpha   90.00
_cell.angle_beta   90.00
_cell.angle_gamma   90.00
#
_symmetry.space_group_name_H-M   'P 1'
#
loop_
_entity.id
_entity.type
_entity.pdbx_description
1 polymer ?
#
loop_
_entity_poly.entity_id
_entity_poly.type
_entity_poly.pdbx_seq_one_letter_code
_entity_poly.pdbx_strand_id
1 'polypeptide(L)'
;MKFKTLFLIAVILLASCKKKPEYPVCKSDSDCKTGEKCHNGKCVQCITDSDCPSGNPCVEGICKSEKEKESVSKNEINAGSVSTPYTECNLQNIYFDFDSYELKPEAVQNLKKVAECLLSKGAKDITIVGHCDPRGTEEYNMGLGLQRANAIKKFLVNYGIPSEQIKVYSKGEEEATGTDEESWALDRKGEFK
;
A
#
# COMPACT_ATOMS: atom_id res chain seq x y z
N MET A 1 -39.73 2.74 62.48
CA MET A 1 -39.10 2.12 61.29
C MET A 1 -39.20 3.14 60.15
N LYS A 2 -38.11 3.82 59.78
CA LYS A 2 -37.32 3.62 58.53
C LYS A 2 -38.23 3.57 57.27
N PHE A 3 -38.15 4.41 56.23
CA PHE A 3 -36.96 4.79 55.46
C PHE A 3 -37.17 6.10 54.68
N LYS A 4 -36.10 6.89 54.63
CA LYS A 4 -35.81 7.98 53.68
C LYS A 4 -35.89 7.48 52.24
N THR A 5 -36.37 8.28 51.28
CA THR A 5 -35.68 8.42 49.98
C THR A 5 -36.02 9.76 49.31
N LEU A 6 -35.03 10.65 49.32
CA LEU A 6 -34.99 11.90 48.57
C LEU A 6 -34.47 11.55 47.16
N PHE A 7 -35.26 11.76 46.11
CA PHE A 7 -34.82 11.55 44.73
C PHE A 7 -33.93 12.72 44.30
N LEU A 8 -32.60 12.53 44.36
CA LEU A 8 -31.64 13.37 43.63
C LEU A 8 -31.64 12.91 42.16
N ILE A 9 -32.18 13.74 41.27
CA ILE A 9 -32.04 13.56 39.82
C ILE A 9 -30.66 14.06 39.43
N ALA A 10 -29.69 13.16 39.29
CA ALA A 10 -28.39 13.45 38.72
C ALA A 10 -28.54 13.55 37.18
N VAL A 11 -28.46 14.78 36.66
CA VAL A 11 -28.38 15.06 35.23
C VAL A 11 -26.97 14.69 34.76
N ILE A 12 -26.83 13.48 34.21
CA ILE A 12 -25.60 13.01 33.58
C ILE A 12 -25.54 13.65 32.18
N LEU A 13 -24.77 14.73 32.05
CA LEU A 13 -24.39 15.31 30.77
C LEU A 13 -23.48 14.31 30.04
N LEU A 14 -24.07 13.54 29.12
CA LEU A 14 -23.34 12.72 28.17
C LEU A 14 -22.62 13.64 27.18
N ALA A 15 -21.38 13.98 27.48
CA ALA A 15 -20.46 14.54 26.50
C ALA A 15 -20.19 13.46 25.43
N SER A 16 -20.92 13.50 24.32
CA SER A 16 -20.61 12.72 23.13
C SER A 16 -19.28 13.18 22.56
N CYS A 17 -18.18 12.53 22.94
CA CYS A 17 -16.92 12.61 22.22
C CYS A 17 -17.14 12.00 20.82
N LYS A 18 -17.38 12.83 19.80
CA LYS A 18 -17.40 12.39 18.41
C LYS A 18 -16.02 11.82 18.08
N LYS A 19 -15.94 10.52 17.76
CA LYS A 19 -14.70 9.85 17.36
C LYS A 19 -14.05 10.64 16.22
N LYS A 20 -12.77 11.00 16.40
CA LYS A 20 -11.98 11.72 15.40
C LYS A 20 -11.89 10.88 14.11
N PRO A 21 -11.95 11.49 12.91
CA PRO A 21 -11.74 10.76 11.66
C PRO A 21 -10.34 10.12 11.62
N GLU A 22 -10.24 8.99 10.93
CA GLU A 22 -8.98 8.25 10.77
C GLU A 22 -8.15 8.87 9.66
N TYR A 23 -6.89 9.21 9.96
CA TYR A 23 -5.97 9.80 8.99
C TYR A 23 -5.79 8.87 7.76
N PRO A 24 -5.77 9.40 6.51
CA PRO A 24 -5.68 10.80 6.11
C PRO A 24 -7.03 11.52 5.94
N VAL A 25 -8.14 10.93 6.39
CA VAL A 25 -9.46 11.58 6.33
C VAL A 25 -9.55 12.66 7.40
N CYS A 26 -10.09 13.82 7.04
CA CYS A 26 -10.23 14.96 7.94
C CYS A 26 -11.61 15.62 7.83
N LYS A 27 -12.00 16.32 8.89
CA LYS A 27 -13.13 17.26 8.89
C LYS A 27 -12.65 18.70 9.07
N SER A 28 -11.48 18.87 9.69
CA SER A 28 -10.82 20.14 9.96
C SER A 28 -9.30 19.97 9.94
N ASP A 29 -8.56 21.07 9.87
CA ASP A 29 -7.08 21.05 9.89
C ASP A 29 -6.51 20.40 11.16
N SER A 30 -7.25 20.47 12.28
CA SER A 30 -6.87 19.79 13.53
C SER A 30 -6.86 18.26 13.43
N ASP A 31 -7.48 17.72 12.38
CA ASP A 31 -7.44 16.29 12.06
C ASP A 31 -6.16 15.87 11.33
N CYS A 32 -5.42 16.83 10.81
CA CYS A 32 -4.22 16.62 10.01
C CYS A 32 -2.94 16.75 10.83
N LYS A 33 -1.82 16.31 10.24
CA LYS A 33 -0.52 16.45 10.88
C LYS A 33 -0.08 17.92 10.87
N THR A 34 0.88 18.26 11.71
CA THR A 34 1.46 19.62 11.77
C THR A 34 1.95 20.04 10.37
N GLY A 35 1.40 21.15 9.85
CA GLY A 35 1.75 21.70 8.54
C GLY A 35 0.85 21.25 7.39
N GLU A 36 -0.12 20.37 7.63
CA GLU A 36 -1.13 19.97 6.65
C GLU A 36 -2.45 20.71 6.85
N LYS A 37 -3.25 20.79 5.78
CA LYS A 37 -4.58 21.38 5.76
C LYS A 37 -5.60 20.33 5.35
N CYS A 38 -6.82 20.45 5.88
CA CYS A 38 -7.92 19.64 5.44
C CYS A 38 -8.55 20.23 4.18
N HIS A 39 -8.38 19.56 3.05
CA HIS A 39 -8.96 19.98 1.78
C HIS A 39 -9.80 18.83 1.20
N ASN A 40 -11.08 19.10 0.94
CA ASN A 40 -12.05 18.13 0.41
C ASN A 40 -12.11 16.81 1.21
N GLY A 41 -12.02 16.91 2.54
CA GLY A 41 -12.10 15.75 3.44
C GLY A 41 -10.82 14.92 3.55
N LYS A 42 -9.71 15.38 2.96
CA LYS A 42 -8.40 14.72 3.03
C LYS A 42 -7.32 15.70 3.50
N CYS A 43 -6.40 15.21 4.32
CA CYS A 43 -5.22 15.98 4.72
C CYS A 43 -4.24 16.09 3.55
N VAL A 44 -3.88 17.32 3.21
CA VAL A 44 -2.95 17.69 2.13
C VAL A 44 -1.90 18.67 2.63
N GLN A 45 -0.73 18.69 2.01
CA GLN A 45 0.34 19.63 2.35
C GLN A 45 0.07 21.04 1.80
N CYS A 46 -0.67 21.13 0.71
CA CYS A 46 -0.95 22.38 0.02
C CYS A 46 -2.32 22.34 -0.66
N ILE A 47 -2.93 23.50 -0.85
CA ILE A 47 -4.13 23.70 -1.69
C ILE A 47 -3.74 24.47 -2.94
N THR A 48 -2.76 25.36 -2.81
CA THR A 48 -2.22 26.22 -3.85
C THR A 48 -0.70 26.25 -3.79
N ASP A 49 -0.04 26.69 -4.86
CA ASP A 49 1.42 26.83 -4.92
C ASP A 49 1.98 27.76 -3.83
N SER A 50 1.17 28.73 -3.37
CA SER A 50 1.56 29.64 -2.28
C SER A 50 1.66 28.96 -0.92
N ASP A 51 1.03 27.79 -0.74
CA ASP A 51 1.16 27.01 0.48
C ASP A 51 2.51 26.27 0.55
N CYS A 52 3.23 26.20 -0.56
CA CYS A 52 4.44 25.43 -0.68
C CYS A 52 5.70 26.26 -0.43
N PRO A 53 6.66 25.74 0.36
CA PRO A 53 7.94 26.40 0.57
C PRO A 53 8.70 26.59 -0.74
N SER A 54 9.50 27.66 -0.80
CA SER A 54 10.45 27.91 -1.89
C SER A 54 9.81 28.04 -3.29
N GLY A 55 8.53 28.41 -3.37
CA GLY A 55 7.83 28.61 -4.65
C GLY A 55 7.52 27.31 -5.41
N ASN A 56 7.54 26.18 -4.71
CA ASN A 56 7.26 24.88 -5.31
C ASN A 56 5.78 24.76 -5.74
N PRO A 57 5.46 24.10 -6.87
CA PRO A 57 4.07 23.87 -7.26
C PRO A 57 3.36 22.89 -6.31
N CYS A 58 2.09 23.19 -6.03
CA CYS A 58 1.19 22.27 -5.38
C CYS A 58 0.56 21.34 -6.43
N VAL A 59 0.93 20.07 -6.40
CA VAL A 59 0.42 19.06 -7.34
C VAL A 59 -0.31 17.99 -6.55
N GLU A 60 -1.62 17.90 -6.76
CA GLU A 60 -2.51 16.91 -6.12
C GLU A 60 -2.43 16.92 -4.57
N GLY A 61 -2.24 18.11 -3.98
CA GLY A 61 -2.17 18.29 -2.54
C GLY A 61 -0.79 18.01 -1.92
N ILE A 62 0.26 17.89 -2.74
CA ILE A 62 1.65 17.69 -2.32
C ILE A 62 2.52 18.79 -2.93
N CYS A 63 3.43 19.36 -2.13
CA CYS A 63 4.42 20.32 -2.63
C CYS A 63 5.54 19.60 -3.37
N LYS A 64 5.58 19.72 -4.70
CA LYS A 64 6.60 19.07 -5.54
C LYS A 64 7.74 20.05 -5.82
N SER A 65 8.98 19.62 -5.62
CA SER A 65 10.13 20.47 -5.91
C SER A 65 10.44 20.50 -7.41
N GLU A 66 11.09 21.57 -7.91
CA GLU A 66 11.44 21.68 -9.34
C GLU A 66 12.32 20.53 -9.88
N LYS A 67 12.87 19.67 -9.02
CA LYS A 67 13.58 18.43 -9.40
C LYS A 67 12.66 17.26 -9.78
N GLU A 68 11.34 17.43 -9.75
CA GLU A 68 10.34 16.38 -10.01
C GLU A 68 9.38 16.72 -11.18
N LYS A 69 9.83 17.55 -12.13
CA LYS A 69 9.04 17.94 -13.32
C LYS A 69 9.19 17.02 -14.55
N GLU A 70 9.89 15.88 -14.45
CA GLU A 70 9.98 14.90 -15.54
C GLU A 70 9.46 13.52 -15.11
N SER A 71 8.17 13.29 -15.29
CA SER A 71 7.65 11.91 -15.45
C SER A 71 6.23 11.89 -16.03
N VAL A 72 6.00 12.53 -17.17
CA VAL A 72 4.95 12.05 -18.10
C VAL A 72 5.40 12.22 -19.57
N SER A 73 5.53 11.07 -20.23
CA SER A 73 5.50 10.79 -21.68
C SER A 73 6.76 10.96 -22.57
N LYS A 74 7.19 9.78 -23.05
CA LYS A 74 7.50 9.40 -24.46
C LYS A 74 8.93 9.60 -24.99
N ASN A 75 9.63 8.48 -25.22
CA ASN A 75 9.94 7.93 -26.56
C ASN A 75 10.82 6.66 -26.39
N GLU A 76 10.32 5.51 -26.81
CA GLU A 76 10.65 4.79 -28.05
C GLU A 76 11.92 3.92 -27.97
N ILE A 77 11.66 2.61 -27.91
CA ILE A 77 12.39 1.47 -28.49
C ILE A 77 13.90 1.65 -28.73
N ASN A 78 14.71 1.02 -27.87
CA ASN A 78 15.88 0.27 -28.34
C ASN A 78 16.00 -1.02 -27.54
N ALA A 79 15.93 -2.14 -28.27
CA ALA A 79 16.23 -3.47 -27.78
C ALA A 79 17.70 -3.50 -27.30
N GLY A 80 17.91 -3.50 -25.99
CA GLY A 80 19.23 -3.48 -25.39
C GLY A 80 19.12 -3.48 -23.88
N SER A 81 18.82 -4.65 -23.32
CA SER A 81 19.02 -5.08 -21.93
C SER A 81 19.20 -3.95 -20.92
N VAL A 82 18.08 -3.37 -20.47
CA VAL A 82 18.03 -2.61 -19.22
C VAL A 82 18.27 -3.62 -18.10
N SER A 83 19.53 -3.77 -17.70
CA SER A 83 19.87 -4.47 -16.47
C SER A 83 19.31 -3.64 -15.33
N THR A 84 18.11 -3.99 -14.87
CA THR A 84 17.57 -3.42 -13.64
C THR A 84 18.56 -3.72 -12.50
N PRO A 85 18.85 -2.75 -11.62
CA PRO A 85 19.87 -2.88 -10.57
C PRO A 85 19.63 -4.00 -9.53
N TYR A 86 18.57 -4.81 -9.66
CA TYR A 86 18.30 -6.00 -8.82
C TYR A 86 18.42 -7.33 -9.57
N THR A 87 18.99 -7.34 -10.78
CA THR A 87 19.25 -8.58 -11.54
C THR A 87 20.13 -9.57 -10.74
N GLU A 88 20.84 -9.13 -9.70
CA GLU A 88 21.61 -9.99 -8.79
C GLU A 88 20.85 -10.49 -7.55
N CYS A 89 19.69 -9.92 -7.21
CA CYS A 89 18.89 -10.41 -6.10
C CYS A 89 18.07 -11.61 -6.54
N ASN A 90 18.10 -12.70 -5.78
CA ASN A 90 17.23 -13.85 -6.02
C ASN A 90 15.79 -13.52 -5.58
N LEU A 91 15.03 -12.90 -6.48
CA LEU A 91 13.64 -12.48 -6.25
C LEU A 91 12.69 -13.64 -6.51
N GLN A 92 12.54 -14.51 -5.52
CA GLN A 92 11.64 -15.66 -5.64
C GLN A 92 10.18 -15.25 -5.50
N ASN A 93 9.31 -15.95 -6.23
CA ASN A 93 7.86 -15.84 -6.07
C ASN A 93 7.44 -16.21 -4.65
N ILE A 94 6.43 -15.51 -4.15
CA ILE A 94 5.83 -15.77 -2.85
C ILE A 94 4.50 -16.46 -3.05
N TYR A 95 4.36 -17.69 -2.54
CA TYR A 95 3.15 -18.49 -2.72
C TYR A 95 2.18 -18.33 -1.55
N PHE A 96 0.88 -18.46 -1.87
CA PHE A 96 -0.22 -18.28 -0.93
C PHE A 96 -1.14 -19.50 -0.88
N ASP A 97 -1.80 -19.68 0.26
CA ASP A 97 -2.88 -20.65 0.38
C ASP A 97 -4.11 -20.24 -0.44
N PHE A 98 -4.99 -21.22 -0.64
CA PHE A 98 -6.29 -20.98 -1.22
C PHE A 98 -7.02 -19.88 -0.43
N ASP A 99 -7.63 -18.96 -1.17
CA ASP A 99 -8.41 -17.84 -0.63
C ASP A 99 -7.70 -16.98 0.42
N SER A 100 -6.36 -16.90 0.33
CA SER A 100 -5.55 -16.20 1.32
C SER A 100 -4.53 -15.25 0.68
N TYR A 101 -4.24 -14.18 1.41
CA TYR A 101 -3.12 -13.25 1.19
C TYR A 101 -2.17 -13.21 2.39
N GLU A 102 -2.30 -14.15 3.32
CA GLU A 102 -1.43 -14.23 4.49
C GLU A 102 -0.04 -14.77 4.11
N LEU A 103 1.00 -14.12 4.62
CA LEU A 103 2.37 -14.56 4.41
C LEU A 103 2.71 -15.70 5.37
N LYS A 104 3.00 -16.87 4.82
CA LYS A 104 3.49 -18.03 5.60
C LYS A 104 4.86 -17.73 6.23
N PRO A 105 5.24 -18.44 7.31
CA PRO A 105 6.57 -18.28 7.92
C PRO A 105 7.73 -18.44 6.93
N GLU A 106 7.63 -19.37 5.98
CA GLU A 106 8.63 -19.56 4.92
C GLU A 106 8.71 -18.35 3.99
N ALA A 107 7.56 -17.82 3.56
CA ALA A 107 7.50 -16.61 2.74
C ALA A 107 8.15 -15.42 3.45
N VAL A 108 7.91 -15.26 4.76
CA VAL A 108 8.54 -14.22 5.59
C VAL A 108 10.07 -14.36 5.61
N GLN A 109 10.60 -15.58 5.75
CA GLN A 109 12.06 -15.81 5.72
C GLN A 109 12.67 -15.47 4.36
N ASN A 110 11.99 -15.81 3.26
CA ASN A 110 12.46 -15.50 1.92
C ASN A 110 12.38 -13.99 1.63
N LEU A 111 11.27 -13.35 2.02
CA LEU A 111 11.11 -11.90 1.88
C LEU A 111 12.13 -11.10 2.67
N LYS A 112 12.57 -11.60 3.84
CA LYS A 112 13.67 -10.99 4.59
C LYS A 112 14.96 -10.94 3.76
N LYS A 113 15.36 -12.06 3.13
CA LYS A 113 16.56 -12.12 2.28
C LYS A 113 16.44 -11.21 1.06
N VAL A 114 15.25 -11.17 0.46
CA VAL A 114 14.94 -10.25 -0.64
C VAL A 114 15.11 -8.81 -0.19
N ALA A 115 14.53 -8.43 0.95
CA ALA A 115 14.59 -7.06 1.46
C ALA A 115 16.02 -6.63 1.81
N GLU A 116 16.81 -7.51 2.44
CA GLU A 116 18.24 -7.27 2.71
C GLU A 116 19.02 -7.03 1.42
N CYS A 117 18.80 -7.86 0.39
CA CYS A 117 19.45 -7.69 -0.89
C CYS A 117 19.04 -6.37 -1.56
N LEU A 118 17.75 -6.10 -1.64
CA LEU A 118 17.18 -4.88 -2.23
C LEU A 118 17.76 -3.62 -1.57
N LEU A 119 17.82 -3.58 -0.24
CA LEU A 119 18.44 -2.46 0.48
C LEU A 119 19.94 -2.35 0.19
N SER A 120 20.67 -3.46 0.20
CA SER A 120 22.12 -3.46 -0.06
C SER A 120 22.48 -2.96 -1.46
N LYS A 121 21.59 -3.17 -2.43
CA LYS A 121 21.76 -2.75 -3.83
C LYS A 121 21.12 -1.40 -4.13
N GLY A 122 20.46 -0.76 -3.16
CA GLY A 122 19.76 0.50 -3.37
C GLY A 122 18.59 0.36 -4.35
N ALA A 123 17.73 -0.64 -4.10
CA ALA A 123 16.40 -0.85 -4.69
C ALA A 123 15.66 0.38 -5.19
N LYS A 124 15.12 0.35 -6.41
CA LYS A 124 14.21 1.34 -7.00
C LYS A 124 13.29 0.65 -8.00
N ASP A 125 12.09 1.21 -8.17
CA ASP A 125 11.11 0.74 -9.15
C ASP A 125 10.76 -0.76 -9.05
N ILE A 126 10.73 -1.30 -7.83
CA ILE A 126 10.28 -2.66 -7.54
C ILE A 126 8.82 -2.79 -7.96
N THR A 127 8.52 -3.76 -8.80
CA THR A 127 7.14 -4.09 -9.16
C THR A 127 6.76 -5.44 -8.58
N ILE A 128 5.57 -5.52 -7.98
CA ILE A 128 5.00 -6.75 -7.43
C ILE A 128 3.64 -6.99 -8.09
N VAL A 129 3.47 -8.15 -8.69
CA VAL A 129 2.20 -8.55 -9.32
C VAL A 129 1.61 -9.71 -8.55
N GLY A 130 0.34 -9.60 -8.16
CA GLY A 130 -0.38 -10.67 -7.48
C GLY A 130 -1.27 -11.46 -8.44
N HIS A 131 -1.21 -12.78 -8.31
CA HIS A 131 -1.87 -13.77 -9.15
C HIS A 131 -2.75 -14.71 -8.30
N CYS A 132 -3.74 -15.30 -8.95
CA CYS A 132 -4.72 -16.23 -8.42
C CYS A 132 -4.84 -17.47 -9.31
N ASP A 133 -5.37 -18.54 -8.74
CA ASP A 133 -5.80 -19.70 -9.51
C ASP A 133 -7.15 -19.40 -10.20
N PRO A 134 -7.61 -20.20 -11.18
CA PRO A 134 -8.73 -19.85 -12.05
C PRO A 134 -10.10 -19.99 -11.38
N ARG A 135 -10.17 -20.35 -10.09
CA ARG A 135 -11.43 -20.51 -9.38
C ARG A 135 -11.92 -19.15 -8.88
N GLY A 136 -13.22 -18.89 -9.02
CA GLY A 136 -13.84 -17.62 -8.62
C GLY A 136 -14.17 -16.72 -9.81
N THR A 137 -14.66 -15.51 -9.55
CA THR A 137 -14.88 -14.51 -10.60
C THR A 137 -13.62 -13.70 -10.85
N GLU A 138 -13.51 -13.11 -12.04
CA GLU A 138 -12.40 -12.23 -12.42
C GLU A 138 -12.24 -11.06 -11.43
N GLU A 139 -13.34 -10.39 -11.07
CA GLU A 139 -13.29 -9.25 -10.16
C GLU A 139 -12.84 -9.66 -8.75
N TYR A 140 -13.26 -10.85 -8.31
CA TYR A 140 -12.82 -11.40 -7.04
C TYR A 140 -11.32 -11.67 -7.04
N ASN A 141 -10.84 -12.35 -8.09
CA ASN A 141 -9.44 -12.72 -8.23
C ASN A 141 -8.54 -11.50 -8.42
N MET A 142 -8.98 -10.49 -9.14
CA MET A 142 -8.29 -9.20 -9.26
C MET A 142 -8.15 -8.52 -7.89
N GLY A 143 -9.19 -8.55 -7.07
CA GLY A 143 -9.14 -8.07 -5.69
C GLY A 143 -8.17 -8.87 -4.81
N LEU A 144 -8.26 -10.19 -4.82
CA LEU A 144 -7.42 -11.08 -4.02
C LEU A 144 -5.94 -11.00 -4.43
N GLY A 145 -5.65 -10.95 -5.72
CA GLY A 145 -4.29 -10.78 -6.22
C GLY A 145 -3.72 -9.43 -5.80
N LEU A 146 -4.50 -8.34 -5.83
CA LEU A 146 -4.04 -7.04 -5.33
C LEU A 146 -3.71 -7.09 -3.83
N GLN A 147 -4.51 -7.81 -3.04
CA GLN A 147 -4.24 -8.00 -1.61
C GLN A 147 -2.94 -8.80 -1.36
N ARG A 148 -2.67 -9.83 -2.18
CA ARG A 148 -1.40 -10.59 -2.13
C ARG A 148 -0.19 -9.71 -2.42
N ALA A 149 -0.24 -8.89 -3.48
CA ALA A 149 0.84 -7.96 -3.81
C ALA A 149 1.04 -6.91 -2.69
N ASN A 150 -0.05 -6.40 -2.12
CA ASN A 150 -0.01 -5.47 -0.99
C ASN A 150 0.56 -6.10 0.29
N ALA A 151 0.29 -7.38 0.57
CA ALA A 151 0.86 -8.08 1.72
C ALA A 151 2.40 -8.12 1.62
N ILE A 152 2.94 -8.40 0.43
CA ILE A 152 4.38 -8.38 0.18
C ILE A 152 4.93 -6.96 0.30
N LYS A 153 4.30 -5.97 -0.35
CA LYS A 153 4.70 -4.57 -0.23
C LYS A 153 4.75 -4.12 1.22
N LYS A 154 3.72 -4.42 2.00
CA LYS A 154 3.64 -4.07 3.44
C LYS A 154 4.81 -4.67 4.21
N PHE A 155 5.17 -5.92 3.94
CA PHE A 155 6.33 -6.55 4.56
C PHE A 155 7.62 -5.80 4.23
N LEU A 156 7.86 -5.51 2.95
CA LEU A 156 9.08 -4.82 2.49
C LEU A 156 9.18 -3.40 3.04
N VAL A 157 8.07 -2.68 3.11
CA VAL A 157 8.01 -1.34 3.71
C VAL A 157 8.34 -1.40 5.20
N ASN A 158 7.76 -2.35 5.93
CA ASN A 158 8.06 -2.56 7.35
C ASN A 158 9.53 -2.96 7.57
N TYR A 159 10.17 -3.60 6.59
CA TYR A 159 11.58 -3.94 6.62
C TYR A 159 12.50 -2.73 6.35
N GLY A 160 11.97 -1.65 5.76
CA GLY A 160 12.69 -0.40 5.53
C GLY A 160 12.81 0.02 4.06
N ILE A 161 12.18 -0.69 3.12
CA ILE A 161 12.14 -0.24 1.73
C ILE A 161 11.12 0.90 1.60
N PRO A 162 11.49 2.07 1.04
CA PRO A 162 10.54 3.16 0.82
C PRO A 162 9.34 2.72 -0.02
N SER A 163 8.13 3.09 0.41
CA SER A 163 6.87 2.68 -0.25
C SER A 163 6.78 3.17 -1.69
N GLU A 164 7.40 4.31 -1.98
CA GLU A 164 7.46 4.97 -3.29
C GLU A 164 8.26 4.16 -4.31
N GLN A 165 9.18 3.31 -3.84
CA GLN A 165 9.95 2.42 -4.70
C GLN A 165 9.18 1.15 -5.08
N ILE A 166 8.00 0.90 -4.50
CA ILE A 166 7.24 -0.34 -4.71
C ILE A 166 5.91 -0.04 -5.37
N LYS A 167 5.72 -0.55 -6.58
CA LYS A 167 4.44 -0.56 -7.30
C LYS A 167 3.80 -1.94 -7.17
N VAL A 168 2.47 -1.96 -7.02
CA VAL A 168 1.70 -3.20 -6.93
C VAL A 168 0.66 -3.23 -8.03
N TYR A 169 0.47 -4.41 -8.61
CA TYR A 169 -0.57 -4.70 -9.58
C TYR A 169 -1.19 -6.05 -9.26
N SER A 170 -2.33 -6.32 -9.88
CA SER A 170 -2.88 -7.66 -9.93
C SER A 170 -3.16 -8.04 -11.38
N LYS A 171 -3.03 -9.33 -11.65
CA LYS A 171 -3.52 -9.96 -12.87
C LYS A 171 -4.68 -10.93 -12.59
N GLY A 172 -5.15 -10.98 -11.34
CA GLY A 172 -6.05 -12.04 -10.87
C GLY A 172 -5.61 -13.40 -11.40
N GLU A 173 -6.47 -13.99 -12.18
CA GLU A 173 -6.41 -15.29 -12.82
C GLU A 173 -6.07 -15.24 -14.33
N GLU A 174 -5.78 -14.06 -14.90
CA GLU A 174 -5.50 -13.87 -16.33
C GLU A 174 -4.35 -14.76 -16.84
N GLU A 175 -3.40 -15.09 -15.98
CA GLU A 175 -2.23 -15.95 -16.27
C GLU A 175 -2.31 -17.33 -15.61
N ALA A 176 -3.45 -17.69 -15.04
CA ALA A 176 -3.64 -19.00 -14.43
C ALA A 176 -3.66 -20.11 -15.50
N THR A 177 -2.97 -21.21 -15.22
CA THR A 177 -2.87 -22.35 -16.14
C THR A 177 -3.18 -23.68 -15.46
N GLY A 178 -3.30 -23.69 -14.14
CA GLY A 178 -3.53 -24.89 -13.37
C GLY A 178 -4.93 -25.48 -13.57
N THR A 179 -4.99 -26.82 -13.55
CA THR A 179 -6.22 -27.61 -13.70
C THR A 179 -6.49 -28.53 -12.52
N ASP A 180 -5.61 -28.54 -11.52
CA ASP A 180 -5.68 -29.33 -10.29
C ASP A 180 -5.05 -28.56 -9.12
N GLU A 181 -5.19 -29.08 -7.89
CA GLU A 181 -4.72 -28.34 -6.71
C GLU A 181 -3.21 -28.12 -6.67
N GLU A 182 -2.42 -29.05 -7.20
CA GLU A 182 -0.97 -28.90 -7.26
C GLU A 182 -0.56 -27.75 -8.17
N SER A 183 -1.17 -27.65 -9.36
CA SER A 183 -0.92 -26.56 -10.30
C SER A 183 -1.56 -25.23 -9.87
N TRP A 184 -2.74 -25.26 -9.25
CA TRP A 184 -3.35 -24.06 -8.67
C TRP A 184 -2.48 -23.44 -7.57
N ALA A 185 -1.78 -24.25 -6.77
CA ALA A 185 -0.85 -23.74 -5.77
C ALA A 185 0.30 -22.91 -6.38
N LEU A 186 0.71 -23.21 -7.62
CA LEU A 186 1.75 -22.47 -8.34
C LEU A 186 1.24 -21.16 -8.97
N ASP A 187 -0.07 -21.06 -9.19
CA ASP A 187 -0.73 -19.85 -9.70
C ASP A 187 -1.02 -18.83 -8.59
N ARG A 188 -1.25 -19.30 -7.35
CA ARG A 188 -1.45 -18.44 -6.17
C ARG A 188 -0.14 -17.83 -5.69
N LYS A 189 0.32 -16.78 -6.36
CA LYS A 189 1.63 -16.16 -6.07
C LYS A 189 1.64 -14.65 -6.14
N GLY A 190 2.65 -14.06 -5.50
CA GLY A 190 3.15 -12.72 -5.80
C GLY A 190 4.49 -12.82 -6.50
N GLU A 191 4.61 -12.18 -7.65
CA GLU A 191 5.79 -12.19 -8.51
C GLU A 191 6.48 -10.82 -8.50
N PHE A 192 7.81 -10.81 -8.44
CA PHE A 192 8.61 -9.61 -8.63
C PHE A 192 8.90 -9.39 -10.13
N LYS A 193 8.71 -8.16 -10.60
CA LYS A 193 9.00 -7.74 -11.99
C LYS A 193 9.99 -6.58 -12.02
#